data_AF-A0A3S1SPA7-F1
#
_entry.id   AF-A0A3S1SPA7-F1
#
_cell.length_a   1.000
_cell.length_b   1.000
_cell.length_c   1.000
_cell.angle_alpha   90.00
_cell.angle_beta   90.00
_cell.angle_gamma   90.00
#
_symmetry.space_group_name_H-M   'P 1'
#
loop_
_entity.id
_entity.type
_entity.pdbx_description
1 polymer ?
#
loop_
_entity_poly.entity_id
_entity_poly.type
_entity_poly.pdbx_seq_one_letter_code
_entity_poly.pdbx_strand_id
1 'polypeptide(L)'
;MADDHIRYDILAQEALRGVMRKVLAEVARTGLPGNHHFFITFLTGAPGVRVSSRLRERYPEQMTIVIQFQYWDLKVTDTGFEVGLSFSD
;
A
#
# COMPACT_ATOMS: atom_id res chain seq x y z
N MET A 1 28.46 -21.09 12.22
CA MET A 1 27.50 -20.31 11.41
C MET A 1 26.92 -19.30 12.36
N ALA A 2 27.21 -18.01 12.18
CA ALA A 2 26.81 -16.99 13.13
C ALA A 2 25.28 -16.88 13.12
N ASP A 3 24.64 -17.23 14.24
CA ASP A 3 23.25 -16.87 14.50
C ASP A 3 23.19 -15.35 14.50
N ASP A 4 22.55 -14.78 13.49
CA ASP A 4 22.26 -13.35 13.44
C ASP A 4 21.16 -13.09 14.49
N HIS A 5 21.58 -12.92 15.74
CA HIS A 5 20.70 -12.76 16.91
C HIS A 5 19.79 -11.52 16.80
N ILE A 6 20.14 -10.57 15.94
CA ILE A 6 19.34 -9.40 15.64
C ILE A 6 18.78 -9.58 14.23
N ARG A 7 17.47 -9.76 14.15
CA ARG A 7 16.71 -9.86 12.89
C ARG A 7 16.61 -8.50 12.19
N TYR A 8 17.75 -7.98 11.73
CA TYR A 8 17.84 -6.69 11.05
C TYR A 8 16.94 -6.62 9.80
N ASP A 9 16.73 -7.76 9.13
CA ASP A 9 15.80 -7.92 8.02
C ASP A 9 14.37 -7.51 8.41
N ILE A 10 13.87 -8.04 9.52
CA ILE A 10 12.53 -7.74 10.04
C ILE A 10 12.45 -6.26 10.46
N LEU A 11 13.44 -5.79 11.23
CA LEU A 11 13.45 -4.41 11.73
C LEU A 11 13.47 -3.38 10.59
N ALA A 12 14.25 -3.64 9.54
CA ALA A 12 14.30 -2.79 8.36
C ALA A 12 12.95 -2.79 7.61
N GLN A 13 12.33 -3.97 7.43
CA GLN A 13 11.01 -4.09 6.80
C GLN A 13 9.92 -3.34 7.58
N GLU A 14 9.93 -3.44 8.91
CA GLU A 14 9.00 -2.71 9.77
C GLU A 14 9.21 -1.18 9.68
N ALA A 15 10.46 -0.73 9.71
CA ALA A 15 10.80 0.67 9.55
C ALA A 15 10.32 1.22 8.19
N LEU A 16 10.55 0.49 7.10
CA LEU A 16 10.08 0.86 5.76
C LEU A 16 8.55 0.93 5.69
N ARG A 17 7.85 0.00 6.33
CA ARG A 17 6.38 0.04 6.42
C ARG A 17 5.90 1.28 7.19
N GLY A 18 6.61 1.65 8.25
CA GLY A 18 6.34 2.87 9.01
C GLY A 18 6.54 4.14 8.17
N VAL A 19 7.59 4.19 7.34
CA VAL A 19 7.83 5.30 6.41
C VAL A 19 6.67 5.41 5.40
N MET A 20 6.28 4.30 4.77
CA MET A 20 5.16 4.28 3.82
C MET A 20 3.86 4.80 4.44
N ARG A 21 3.55 4.39 5.67
CA ARG A 21 2.37 4.88 6.39
C ARG A 21 2.41 6.39 6.61
N LYS A 22 3.53 6.92 7.10
CA LYS A 22 3.68 8.36 7.34
C LYS A 22 3.51 9.17 6.07
N VAL A 23 4.09 8.69 4.97
CA VAL A 23 3.98 9.32 3.65
C VAL A 23 2.54 9.31 3.14
N LEU A 24 1.85 8.16 3.20
CA LEU A 24 0.44 8.08 2.79
C LEU A 24 -0.48 8.94 3.66
N ALA A 25 -0.21 9.04 4.96
CA ALA A 25 -0.99 9.86 5.88
C ALA A 25 -0.86 11.35 5.57
N GLU A 26 0.33 11.82 5.20
CA GLU A 26 0.52 13.20 4.75
C GLU A 26 -0.19 13.44 3.42
N VAL A 27 -0.08 12.51 2.48
CA VAL A 27 -0.77 12.60 1.18
C VAL A 27 -2.28 12.60 1.31
N ALA A 28 -2.85 11.85 2.26
CA ALA A 28 -4.27 11.90 2.58
C ALA A 28 -4.73 13.29 3.05
N ARG A 29 -3.85 14.06 3.67
CA ARG A 29 -4.15 15.39 4.24
C ARG A 29 -3.89 16.53 3.26
N THR A 30 -2.78 16.47 2.53
CA THR A 30 -2.28 17.57 1.69
C THR A 30 -2.34 17.30 0.20
N GLY A 31 -2.66 16.07 -0.20
CA GLY A 31 -2.50 15.60 -1.57
C GLY A 31 -1.04 15.24 -1.91
N LEU A 32 -0.82 14.76 -3.13
CA LEU A 32 0.49 14.42 -3.65
C LEU A 32 1.27 15.70 -4.01
N PRO A 33 2.51 15.87 -3.55
CA PRO A 33 3.32 17.00 -3.96
C PRO A 33 3.74 16.85 -5.43
N GLY A 34 3.70 17.95 -6.20
CA GLY A 34 4.20 17.98 -7.58
C GLY A 34 3.71 16.83 -8.46
N ASN A 35 4.65 16.09 -9.06
CA ASN A 35 4.40 14.94 -9.93
C ASN A 35 4.65 13.58 -9.23
N HIS A 36 4.66 13.57 -7.89
CA HIS A 36 4.86 12.33 -7.15
C HIS A 36 3.69 11.36 -7.37
N HIS A 37 4.00 10.07 -7.41
CA HIS A 37 3.03 8.99 -7.49
C HIS A 37 3.58 7.75 -6.78
N PHE A 38 2.70 6.88 -6.31
CA PHE A 38 3.08 5.63 -5.66
C PHE A 38 2.69 4.44 -6.52
N PHE A 39 3.63 3.49 -6.66
CA PHE A 39 3.34 2.12 -7.06
C PHE A 39 3.27 1.27 -5.79
N ILE A 40 2.10 0.72 -5.49
CA ILE A 40 1.91 -0.12 -4.31
C ILE A 40 1.50 -1.51 -4.78
N THR A 41 2.37 -2.48 -4.56
CA THR A 41 2.09 -3.90 -4.81
C THR A 41 1.70 -4.59 -3.52
N PHE A 42 0.62 -5.35 -3.55
CA PHE A 42 0.14 -6.13 -2.41
C PHE A 42 -0.41 -7.48 -2.87
N LEU A 43 -0.43 -8.43 -1.95
CA LEU A 43 -1.03 -9.74 -2.16
C LEU A 43 -2.56 -9.63 -2.03
N THR A 44 -3.30 -9.96 -3.08
CA THR A 44 -4.77 -9.76 -3.09
C THR A 44 -5.51 -10.73 -2.17
N GLY A 45 -4.89 -11.87 -1.87
CA GLY A 45 -5.38 -12.88 -0.92
C GLY A 45 -4.89 -12.69 0.52
N ALA A 46 -4.07 -11.68 0.82
CA ALA A 46 -3.58 -11.48 2.19
C ALA A 46 -4.72 -11.13 3.17
N PRO A 47 -4.65 -11.58 4.43
CA PRO A 47 -5.64 -11.24 5.44
C PRO A 47 -5.86 -9.74 5.56
N GLY A 48 -7.13 -9.31 5.59
CA GLY A 48 -7.52 -7.91 5.69
C GLY A 48 -7.65 -7.17 4.36
N VAL A 49 -7.16 -7.73 3.25
CA VAL A 49 -7.31 -7.11 1.92
C VAL A 49 -8.75 -7.23 1.43
N ARG A 50 -9.36 -6.07 1.16
CA ARG A 50 -10.72 -5.96 0.60
C ARG A 50 -10.65 -5.28 -0.75
N VAL A 51 -10.98 -6.03 -1.80
CA VAL A 51 -11.09 -5.57 -3.19
C VAL A 51 -12.34 -6.21 -3.80
N SER A 52 -12.84 -5.67 -4.91
CA SER A 52 -14.00 -6.25 -5.59
C SER A 52 -13.71 -7.68 -6.09
N SER A 53 -14.74 -8.53 -6.18
CA SER A 53 -14.61 -9.90 -6.72
C SER A 53 -13.97 -9.90 -8.10
N ARG A 54 -14.42 -8.99 -8.97
CA ARG A 54 -13.87 -8.76 -10.31
C ARG A 54 -12.35 -8.52 -10.29
N LEU A 55 -11.85 -7.63 -9.43
CA LEU A 55 -10.42 -7.35 -9.34
C LEU A 55 -9.66 -8.55 -8.77
N ARG A 56 -10.23 -9.27 -7.80
CA ARG A 56 -9.62 -10.47 -7.23
C ARG A 56 -9.52 -11.60 -8.25
N GLU A 57 -10.51 -11.77 -9.11
CA GLU A 57 -10.48 -12.75 -10.20
C GLU A 57 -9.44 -12.38 -11.26
N ARG A 58 -9.34 -11.09 -11.60
CA ARG A 58 -8.36 -10.58 -12.57
C ARG A 58 -6.92 -10.64 -12.05
N TYR A 59 -6.73 -10.44 -10.75
CA TYR A 59 -5.43 -10.39 -10.07
C TYR A 59 -5.44 -11.34 -8.85
N PRO A 60 -5.31 -12.66 -9.06
CA PRO A 60 -5.53 -13.65 -8.01
C PRO A 60 -4.42 -13.73 -6.94
N GLU A 61 -3.18 -13.38 -7.28
CA GLU A 61 -2.04 -13.49 -6.37
C GLU A 61 -1.60 -12.12 -5.83
N GLN A 62 -1.30 -11.21 -6.75
CA GLN A 62 -0.80 -9.88 -6.43
C GLN A 62 -1.39 -8.83 -7.37
N MET A 63 -1.53 -7.61 -6.86
CA MET A 63 -2.00 -6.47 -7.61
C MET A 63 -1.10 -5.27 -7.32
N THR A 64 -0.77 -4.52 -8.36
CA THR A 64 -0.09 -3.23 -8.25
C THR A 64 -1.09 -2.13 -8.58
N ILE A 65 -1.25 -1.17 -7.66
CA ILE A 65 -2.04 0.04 -7.88
C ILE A 65 -1.12 1.24 -8.03
N VAL A 66 -1.60 2.26 -8.76
CA VAL A 66 -0.93 3.54 -8.90
C VAL A 66 -1.80 4.63 -8.26
N ILE A 67 -1.24 5.34 -7.28
CA ILE A 67 -1.88 6.53 -6.70
C ILE A 67 -1.21 7.76 -7.31
N GLN A 68 -1.97 8.47 -8.15
CA GLN A 68 -1.52 9.67 -8.85
C GLN A 68 -2.66 10.72 -8.96
N PHE A 69 -3.25 10.90 -10.14
CA PHE A 69 -4.21 11.98 -10.40
C PHE A 69 -5.65 11.63 -10.05
N GLN A 70 -6.03 10.34 -10.16
CA GLN A 70 -7.41 9.89 -10.00
C GLN A 70 -7.53 8.91 -8.83
N TYR A 71 -7.56 9.45 -7.62
CA TYR A 71 -7.88 8.72 -6.40
C TYR A 71 -8.78 9.58 -5.50
N TRP A 72 -9.53 8.93 -4.63
CA TRP A 72 -10.40 9.59 -3.66
C TRP A 72 -10.48 8.76 -2.39
N ASP A 73 -11.06 9.35 -1.34
CA ASP A 73 -11.28 8.69 -0.03
C ASP A 73 -10.04 8.00 0.53
N LEU A 74 -8.84 8.56 0.30
CA LEU A 74 -7.60 8.03 0.88
C LEU A 74 -7.66 8.19 2.40
N LYS A 75 -7.79 7.07 3.11
CA LYS A 75 -7.79 7.01 4.58
C LYS A 75 -6.66 6.11 5.03
N VAL A 76 -5.86 6.58 5.98
CA VAL A 76 -4.73 5.84 6.53
C VAL A 76 -5.00 5.55 8.00
N THR A 77 -4.80 4.31 8.42
CA THR A 77 -5.01 3.84 9.79
C THR A 77 -3.75 3.18 10.33
N ASP A 78 -3.80 2.77 11.60
CA ASP A 78 -2.69 2.06 12.22
C ASP A 78 -2.49 0.63 11.70
N THR A 79 -3.41 0.11 10.89
CA THR A 79 -3.35 -1.26 10.36
C THR A 79 -3.25 -1.30 8.84
N GLY A 80 -3.53 -0.20 8.14
CA GLY A 80 -3.50 -0.16 6.68
C GLY A 80 -3.95 1.18 6.09
N PHE A 81 -4.45 1.12 4.86
CA PHE A 81 -5.09 2.26 4.21
C PHE A 81 -6.25 1.79 3.32
N GLU A 82 -7.16 2.71 3.04
CA GLU A 82 -8.27 2.55 2.11
C GLU A 82 -8.11 3.63 1.02
N VAL A 83 -8.40 3.29 -0.23
CA VAL A 83 -8.36 4.24 -1.34
C VAL A 83 -9.39 3.85 -2.39
N GLY A 84 -10.11 4.85 -2.91
CA GLY A 84 -10.94 4.73 -4.09
C GLY A 84 -10.11 4.97 -5.34
N LEU A 85 -10.17 4.03 -6.28
CA LEU A 85 -9.52 4.11 -7.58
C LEU A 85 -10.53 3.79 -8.68
N SER A 86 -10.36 4.44 -9.83
CA SER A 86 -11.10 4.10 -11.04
C SER A 86 -10.30 3.07 -11.84
N PHE A 87 -10.93 1.94 -12.14
CA PHE A 87 -10.38 0.95 -13.06
C PHE A 87 -11.21 1.02 -14.34
N SER A 88 -10.60 1.56 -15.39
CA SER A 88 -11.18 1.47 -16.72
C SER A 88 -11.25 0.00 -17.12
N ASP A 89 -12.45 -0.47 -17.40
CA ASP A 89 -12.64 -1.76 -18.07
C ASP A 89 -12.39 -1.64 -19.57
#